data_AF-A0A541C381-F1
#
_entry.id   AF-A0A541C381-F1
#
_cell.length_a   1.000
_cell.length_b   1.000
_cell.length_c   1.000
_cell.angle_alpha   90.00
_cell.angle_beta   90.00
_cell.angle_gamma   90.00
#
_symmetry.space_group_name_H-M   'P 1'
#
loop_
_entity.id
_entity.type
_entity.pdbx_description
1 polymer ?
#
loop_
_entity_poly.entity_id
_entity_poly.type
_entity_poly.pdbx_seq_one_letter_code
_entity_poly.pdbx_strand_id
1 'polypeptide(L)'
;MKFTLSWLKTHLDTEASVERILDTLNAIGLEVEGVEDRGAALAGFRIAHVVEAKPHPNADRLRVCKVDGGDGRLLNIVCGAPNARTGMKAVLALPGAFIPGTGITLKVGQIRGEPSEGMLLSAREMKLGEDHDGIVELPADAPVGAEYARWAGLADPVIEIAVTPNRGDALSVRGIARDLAAAGIGTLRPWSAPAVPAAYRSPIAWATETPACPWVLGRHFRGVRNAPSPEWLKRRLESIGLRPISRLVDITNFFTFDLGRPLHVFDAAKLAGGVLTMRPGRGETFAGLHGKAVTATETDTVIADASGALALAGIVGGESTGCTEETTEVFLEVALFDPVAIANTGRRLGIQTDARYRFERGIDAGLMRAATEAATRMILDLCGGEASEVVEAGAEPDTRRTATLRFARLAAFGGLPVPAEEATQILERLGFVPTARDTDRVTVAVPSWRNDCAGDPDGQAEYDLIEEVLRIVGLETVPATPMPPLVDEAGRTRTIPPVAVTTGMARAITARRVLAGRGMTECVTFSFMDSRVAALFGGGDAARMLANPIASDLDAMRPSIVGTLALAAARNAARGHPDVALFETGPAFQGGEPGEQTLCAAGLRAGATPR
;
A
#
# COMPACT_ATOMS: atom_id res chain seq x y z
N MET A 1 0.09 0.91 0.53
CA MET A 1 1.01 2.02 0.17
C MET A 1 1.33 2.80 1.43
N LYS A 2 2.60 3.05 1.74
CA LYS A 2 3.03 3.78 2.95
C LYS A 2 3.65 5.13 2.58
N PHE A 3 3.44 6.14 3.41
CA PHE A 3 4.07 7.45 3.29
C PHE A 3 4.02 8.19 4.64
N THR A 4 4.90 9.16 4.84
CA THR A 4 4.87 9.99 6.06
C THR A 4 4.11 11.29 5.84
N LEU A 5 3.60 11.88 6.93
CA LEU A 5 2.96 13.19 6.87
C LEU A 5 3.90 14.27 6.33
N SER A 6 5.16 14.28 6.75
CA SER A 6 6.14 15.26 6.26
C SER A 6 6.44 15.10 4.76
N TRP A 7 6.43 13.86 4.25
CA TRP A 7 6.57 13.60 2.82
C TRP A 7 5.32 14.03 2.06
N LEU A 8 4.12 13.77 2.56
CA LEU A 8 2.89 14.29 1.98
C LEU A 8 2.94 15.83 1.85
N LYS A 9 3.41 16.51 2.90
CA LYS A 9 3.54 17.98 2.94
C LYS A 9 4.56 18.55 1.95
N THR A 10 5.42 17.74 1.33
CA THR A 10 6.25 18.22 0.21
C THR A 10 5.47 18.41 -1.08
N HIS A 11 4.32 17.72 -1.22
CA HIS A 11 3.41 17.85 -2.35
C HIS A 11 2.14 18.62 -2.01
N LEU A 12 1.74 18.69 -0.74
CA LEU A 12 0.49 19.30 -0.29
C LEU A 12 0.78 20.43 0.72
N ASP A 13 0.27 21.63 0.46
CA ASP A 13 0.27 22.71 1.44
C ASP A 13 -1.00 22.63 2.30
N THR A 14 -0.85 22.31 3.59
CA THR A 14 -1.98 22.04 4.47
C THR A 14 -1.66 22.26 5.96
N GLU A 15 -2.64 22.86 6.64
CA GLU A 15 -2.72 23.01 8.09
C GLU A 15 -3.73 22.02 8.72
N ALA A 16 -4.30 21.10 7.93
CA ALA A 16 -5.21 20.09 8.45
C ALA A 16 -4.50 19.18 9.46
N SER A 17 -5.23 18.77 10.50
CA SER A 17 -4.74 17.79 11.46
C SER A 17 -4.60 16.41 10.81
N VAL A 18 -3.81 15.54 11.44
CA VAL A 18 -3.62 14.17 10.96
C VAL A 18 -4.96 13.43 10.91
N GLU A 19 -5.78 13.56 11.94
CA GLU A 19 -7.11 12.95 12.02
C GLU A 19 -7.98 13.37 10.83
N ARG A 20 -8.00 14.67 10.50
CA ARG A 20 -8.78 15.18 9.38
C ARG A 20 -8.28 14.65 8.03
N ILE A 21 -6.98 14.46 7.87
CA ILE A 21 -6.40 13.84 6.68
C ILE A 21 -6.85 12.37 6.58
N LEU A 22 -6.73 11.60 7.67
CA LEU A 22 -7.10 10.18 7.70
C LEU A 22 -8.59 9.95 7.41
N ASP A 23 -9.47 10.73 8.05
CA ASP A 23 -10.91 10.68 7.81
C ASP A 23 -11.24 10.97 6.34
N THR A 24 -10.53 11.93 5.75
CA THR A 24 -10.77 12.32 4.35
C THR A 24 -10.25 11.27 3.37
N LEU A 25 -9.10 10.66 3.63
CA LEU A 25 -8.59 9.53 2.84
C LEU A 25 -9.64 8.41 2.78
N ASN A 26 -10.18 8.01 3.93
CA ASN A 26 -11.25 7.01 3.99
C ASN A 26 -12.50 7.44 3.20
N ALA A 27 -12.95 8.69 3.37
CA ALA A 27 -14.15 9.20 2.71
C ALA A 27 -14.04 9.22 1.18
N ILE A 28 -12.84 9.48 0.63
CA ILE A 28 -12.62 9.57 -0.82
C ILE A 28 -12.19 8.26 -1.47
N GLY A 29 -12.21 7.15 -0.73
CA GLY A 29 -11.92 5.80 -1.23
C GLY A 29 -10.46 5.35 -1.13
N LEU A 30 -9.63 6.04 -0.34
CA LEU A 30 -8.26 5.64 0.00
C LEU A 30 -8.23 5.11 1.44
N GLU A 31 -8.67 3.87 1.63
CA GLU A 31 -8.84 3.25 2.94
C GLU A 31 -7.53 3.22 3.74
N VAL A 32 -7.54 3.77 4.95
CA VAL A 32 -6.43 3.76 5.89
C VAL A 32 -6.39 2.42 6.61
N GLU A 33 -5.37 1.61 6.35
CA GLU A 33 -5.16 0.32 7.03
C GLU A 33 -4.43 0.49 8.37
N GLY A 34 -3.61 1.53 8.51
CA GLY A 34 -2.82 1.73 9.71
C GLY A 34 -2.13 3.09 9.77
N VAL A 35 -1.85 3.52 11.01
CA VAL A 35 -1.04 4.72 11.29
C VAL A 35 -0.05 4.37 12.39
N GLU A 36 1.23 4.51 12.10
CA GLU A 36 2.32 4.36 13.07
C GLU A 36 2.87 5.74 13.42
N ASP A 37 2.56 6.23 14.62
CA ASP A 37 3.14 7.45 15.17
C ASP A 37 4.07 7.11 16.34
N ARG A 38 5.37 7.07 16.06
CA ARG A 38 6.41 6.84 17.07
C ARG A 38 6.56 8.02 18.02
N GLY A 39 6.21 9.23 17.58
CA GLY A 39 6.28 10.45 18.36
C GLY A 39 5.18 10.53 19.41
N ALA A 40 3.99 9.98 19.13
CA ALA A 40 2.87 9.98 20.07
C ALA A 40 3.24 9.34 21.43
N ALA A 41 4.00 8.24 21.43
CA ALA A 41 4.45 7.58 22.65
C ALA A 41 5.50 8.39 23.44
N LEU A 42 6.12 9.38 22.80
CA LEU A 42 7.15 10.26 23.35
C LEU A 42 6.64 11.68 23.61
N ALA A 43 5.34 11.90 23.41
CA ALA A 43 4.70 13.18 23.61
C ALA A 43 4.88 13.65 25.06
N GLY A 44 5.26 14.92 25.23
CA GLY A 44 5.52 15.52 26.54
C GLY A 44 6.96 15.33 27.05
N PHE A 45 7.83 14.65 26.32
CA PHE A 45 9.28 14.65 26.60
C PHE A 45 9.94 15.86 25.95
N ARG A 46 10.80 16.54 26.70
CA ARG A 46 11.50 17.75 26.24
C ARG A 46 13.00 17.66 26.43
N ILE A 47 13.75 18.39 25.62
CA ILE A 47 15.19 18.53 25.74
C ILE A 47 15.49 19.40 26.95
N ALA A 48 16.40 18.95 27.81
CA ALA A 48 16.78 19.64 29.02
C ALA A 48 18.29 19.75 29.17
N HIS A 49 18.74 20.69 29.99
CA HIS A 49 20.14 20.93 30.29
C HIS A 49 20.41 20.71 31.79
N VAL A 50 21.36 19.83 32.09
CA VAL A 50 21.83 19.60 33.46
C VAL A 50 22.79 20.72 33.85
N VAL A 51 22.27 21.75 34.51
CA VAL A 51 23.03 22.94 34.94
C VAL A 51 24.02 22.60 36.04
N GLU A 52 23.67 21.67 36.93
CA GLU A 52 24.54 21.21 38.02
C GLU A 52 24.20 19.77 38.40
N ALA A 53 25.19 18.91 38.61
CA ALA A 53 25.00 17.55 39.13
C ALA A 53 25.91 17.31 40.35
N LYS A 54 25.33 17.17 41.54
CA LYS A 54 26.06 16.93 42.80
C LYS A 54 25.79 15.52 43.35
N PRO A 55 26.72 14.92 44.11
CA PRO A 55 26.46 13.68 44.85
C PRO A 55 25.26 13.84 45.79
N HIS A 56 24.42 12.81 45.88
CA HIS A 56 23.24 12.85 46.74
C HIS A 56 23.65 12.71 48.22
N PRO A 57 23.14 13.57 49.14
CA PRO A 57 23.62 13.62 50.52
C PRO A 57 23.35 12.32 51.31
N ASN A 58 22.27 11.60 50.95
CA ASN A 58 21.84 10.37 51.62
C ASN A 58 21.97 9.09 50.75
N ALA A 59 22.73 9.12 49.65
CA ALA A 59 22.87 7.94 48.76
C ALA A 59 24.11 7.97 47.86
N ASP A 60 24.96 6.95 47.96
CA ASP A 60 26.25 6.88 47.25
C ASP A 60 26.15 6.73 45.72
N ARG A 61 25.02 6.20 45.22
CA ARG A 61 24.78 5.92 43.80
C ARG A 61 23.83 6.90 43.11
N LEU A 62 23.38 7.94 43.81
CA LEU A 62 22.45 8.92 43.25
C LEU A 62 23.13 10.29 43.15
N ARG A 63 22.65 11.08 42.20
CA ARG A 63 23.01 12.48 42.04
C ARG A 63 21.77 13.35 42.15
N VAL A 64 21.92 14.54 42.71
CA VAL A 64 20.90 15.59 42.67
C VAL A 64 21.29 16.55 41.55
N CYS A 65 20.46 16.60 40.53
CA CYS A 65 20.67 17.42 39.34
C CYS A 65 19.76 18.65 39.39
N LYS A 66 20.32 19.84 39.14
CA LYS A 66 19.56 21.04 38.77
C LYS A 66 19.40 21.04 37.26
N VAL A 67 18.17 20.93 36.79
CA VAL A 67 17.86 20.73 35.37
C VAL A 67 17.01 21.88 34.84
N ASP A 68 17.49 22.52 33.79
CA ASP A 68 16.75 23.52 33.02
C ASP A 68 15.98 22.81 31.90
N GLY A 69 14.64 22.87 31.97
CA GLY A 69 13.75 22.32 30.96
C GLY A 69 13.23 23.34 29.95
N GLY A 70 13.76 24.57 29.94
CA GLY A 70 13.41 25.63 28.99
C GLY A 70 12.23 26.51 29.38
N ASP A 71 11.66 26.32 30.58
CA ASP A 71 10.57 27.15 31.14
C ASP A 71 11.07 28.25 32.09
N GLY A 72 12.40 28.45 32.16
CA GLY A 72 13.03 29.45 33.02
C GLY A 72 13.14 29.04 34.49
N ARG A 73 12.69 27.83 34.87
CA ARG A 73 12.81 27.30 36.23
C ARG A 73 13.76 26.11 36.28
N LEU A 74 14.67 26.12 37.27
CA LEU A 74 15.53 24.96 37.54
C LEU A 74 14.77 23.94 38.38
N LEU A 75 14.62 22.74 37.83
CA LEU A 75 14.01 21.58 38.48
C LEU A 75 15.05 20.82 39.29
N ASN A 76 14.64 20.30 40.45
CA ASN A 76 15.44 19.30 41.17
C ASN A 76 15.08 17.92 40.65
N ILE A 77 16.07 17.17 40.16
CA ILE A 77 15.86 15.82 39.65
C ILE A 77 16.91 14.90 40.27
N VAL A 78 16.45 13.85 40.95
CA VAL A 78 17.35 12.81 41.46
C VAL A 78 17.58 11.80 40.34
N CYS A 79 18.84 11.63 39.93
CA CYS A 79 19.22 10.73 38.86
C CYS A 79 20.20 9.66 39.37
N GLY A 80 19.92 8.40 39.06
CA GLY A 80 20.81 7.28 39.39
C GLY A 80 21.73 6.83 38.26
N ALA A 81 21.64 7.46 37.09
CA ALA A 81 22.44 7.08 35.94
C ALA A 81 23.91 7.49 36.12
N PRO A 82 24.87 6.60 35.83
CA PRO A 82 26.30 6.86 36.08
C PRO A 82 26.85 7.99 35.21
N ASN A 83 26.24 8.24 34.05
CA ASN A 83 26.65 9.25 33.08
C ASN A 83 26.08 10.66 33.32
N ALA A 84 25.22 10.85 34.34
CA ALA A 84 24.64 12.15 34.67
C ALA A 84 25.71 13.13 35.21
N ARG A 85 25.92 14.24 34.50
CA ARG A 85 26.96 15.24 34.81
C ARG A 85 26.56 16.67 34.43
N THR A 86 27.20 17.63 35.08
CA THR A 86 27.07 19.07 34.77
C THR A 86 27.41 19.34 33.30
N GLY A 87 26.58 20.14 32.63
CA GLY A 87 26.74 20.52 31.22
C GLY A 87 26.07 19.59 30.20
N MET A 88 25.49 18.47 30.65
CA MET A 88 24.86 17.47 29.77
C MET A 88 23.52 17.96 29.22
N LYS A 89 23.27 17.74 27.93
CA LYS A 89 21.91 17.81 27.34
C LYS A 89 21.28 16.43 27.41
N ALA A 90 20.07 16.34 27.91
CA ALA A 90 19.36 15.08 28.13
C ALA A 90 17.87 15.21 27.83
N VAL A 91 17.15 14.10 27.83
CA VAL A 91 15.69 14.06 27.66
C VAL A 91 15.02 14.08 29.03
N LEU A 92 14.09 15.01 29.22
CA LEU A 92 13.36 15.24 30.45
C LEU A 92 11.89 14.86 30.28
N ALA A 93 11.40 14.03 31.19
CA ALA A 93 9.97 13.81 31.42
C ALA A 93 9.50 14.54 32.68
N LEU A 94 8.41 15.27 32.54
CA LEU A 94 7.78 16.00 33.64
C LEU A 94 6.74 15.15 34.38
N PRO A 95 6.38 15.52 35.62
CA PRO A 95 5.24 14.93 36.32
C PRO A 95 3.97 14.95 35.46
N GLY A 96 3.24 13.84 35.44
CA GLY A 96 2.09 13.61 34.56
C GLY A 96 2.43 12.91 33.24
N ALA A 97 3.70 12.88 32.82
CA ALA A 97 4.09 12.15 31.62
C ALA A 97 4.07 10.62 31.84
N PHE A 98 3.62 9.87 30.83
CA PHE A 98 3.65 8.41 30.80
C PHE A 98 4.98 7.92 30.22
N ILE A 99 5.63 6.96 30.88
CA ILE A 99 6.93 6.40 30.45
C ILE A 99 6.71 5.03 29.79
N PRO A 100 6.89 4.91 28.46
CA PRO A 100 6.53 3.70 27.71
C PRO A 100 7.28 2.43 28.14
N GLY A 101 8.56 2.54 28.48
CA GLY A 101 9.42 1.40 28.81
C GLY A 101 9.11 0.76 30.16
N THR A 102 8.64 1.55 31.13
CA THR A 102 8.30 1.09 32.48
C THR A 102 6.79 0.99 32.74
N GLY A 103 5.96 1.60 31.89
CA GLY A 103 4.50 1.58 32.01
C GLY A 103 3.95 2.45 33.15
N ILE A 104 4.72 3.43 33.64
CA ILE A 104 4.34 4.28 34.79
C ILE A 104 4.04 5.71 34.35
N THR A 105 3.10 6.37 35.01
CA THR A 105 2.90 7.82 34.93
C THR A 105 3.69 8.50 36.05
N LEU A 106 4.54 9.46 35.71
CA LEU A 106 5.37 10.18 36.68
C LEU A 106 4.51 11.01 37.64
N LYS A 107 4.86 10.97 38.93
CA LYS A 107 4.29 11.80 39.98
C LYS A 107 5.40 12.60 40.65
N VAL A 108 5.07 13.77 41.18
CA VAL A 108 6.00 14.53 42.03
C VAL A 108 6.24 13.74 43.32
N GLY A 109 7.49 13.62 43.74
CA GLY A 109 7.84 12.89 44.95
C GLY A 109 9.21 13.26 45.51
N GLN A 110 9.59 12.59 46.59
CA GLN A 110 10.92 12.66 47.16
C GLN A 110 11.62 11.31 47.03
N ILE A 111 12.89 11.33 46.64
CA ILE A 111 13.74 10.14 46.58
C ILE A 111 14.80 10.31 47.67
N ARG A 112 14.75 9.45 48.70
CA ARG A 112 15.71 9.46 49.83
C ARG A 112 15.89 10.84 50.50
N GLY A 113 14.78 11.59 50.62
CA GLY A 113 14.71 12.88 51.30
C GLY A 113 14.90 14.10 50.40
N GLU A 114 15.35 13.92 49.15
CA GLU A 114 15.51 15.01 48.19
C GLU A 114 14.31 15.08 47.22
N PRO A 115 13.81 16.28 46.88
CA PRO A 115 12.72 16.44 45.92
C PRO A 115 13.15 16.04 44.50
N SER A 116 12.30 15.28 43.81
CA SER A 116 12.47 14.97 42.38
C SER A 116 11.22 15.39 41.60
N GLU A 117 11.39 16.42 40.77
CA GLU A 117 10.35 17.13 40.01
C GLU A 117 10.29 16.68 38.55
N GLY A 118 10.77 15.47 38.26
CA GLY A 118 10.84 14.89 36.92
C GLY A 118 11.78 13.70 36.88
N MET A 119 12.07 13.25 35.65
CA MET A 119 12.96 12.14 35.37
C MET A 119 13.77 12.42 34.10
N LEU A 120 15.08 12.16 34.15
CA LEU A 120 15.93 12.12 32.96
C LEU A 120 15.85 10.71 32.35
N LEU A 121 15.59 10.60 31.06
CA LEU A 121 15.24 9.33 30.40
C LEU A 121 16.42 8.67 29.67
N SER A 122 16.46 7.34 29.72
CA SER A 122 17.28 6.45 28.89
C SER A 122 16.58 6.02 27.60
N ALA A 123 17.32 5.43 26.66
CA ALA A 123 16.76 4.92 25.41
C ALA A 123 15.72 3.81 25.67
N ARG A 124 16.00 2.91 26.62
CA ARG A 124 15.07 1.85 27.04
C ARG A 124 13.77 2.39 27.63
N GLU A 125 13.83 3.41 28.47
CA GLU A 125 12.62 4.01 29.06
C GLU A 125 11.72 4.65 28.01
N MET A 126 12.30 5.15 26.92
CA MET A 126 11.59 5.68 25.76
C MET A 126 11.21 4.61 24.73
N LYS A 127 11.59 3.34 24.91
CA LYS A 127 11.47 2.27 23.89
C LYS A 127 12.16 2.62 22.55
N LEU A 128 13.26 3.36 22.60
CA LEU A 128 14.07 3.72 21.43
C LEU A 128 15.31 2.83 21.26
N GLY A 129 15.53 1.89 22.16
CA GLY A 129 16.61 0.91 22.11
C GLY A 129 16.68 0.07 23.38
N GLU A 130 17.58 -0.92 23.41
CA GLU A 130 17.79 -1.79 24.58
C GLU A 130 18.82 -1.24 25.58
N ASP A 131 19.46 -0.11 25.25
CA ASP A 131 20.47 0.53 26.09
C ASP A 131 19.85 1.07 27.39
N HIS A 132 20.42 0.62 28.51
CA HIS A 132 20.04 0.99 29.87
C HIS A 132 21.27 1.39 30.73
N ASP A 133 22.44 1.58 30.10
CA ASP A 133 23.69 1.90 30.80
C ASP A 133 23.69 3.35 31.33
N GLY A 134 22.80 4.21 30.82
CA GLY A 134 22.64 5.58 31.28
C GLY A 134 21.46 6.34 30.65
N ILE A 135 21.33 7.62 31.02
CA ILE A 135 20.37 8.54 30.39
C ILE A 135 20.86 8.98 29.01
N VAL A 136 19.93 9.35 28.12
CA VAL A 136 20.27 9.78 26.77
C VAL A 136 21.11 11.07 26.82
N GLU A 137 22.28 11.03 26.18
CA GLU A 137 23.13 12.18 25.96
C GLU A 137 22.87 12.79 24.60
N LEU A 138 22.48 14.05 24.58
CA LEU A 138 22.19 14.80 23.35
C LEU A 138 23.39 15.70 22.96
N PRO A 139 23.54 16.02 21.67
CA PRO A 139 24.49 17.01 21.18
C PRO A 139 24.38 18.36 21.92
N ALA A 140 25.48 19.08 22.03
CA ALA A 140 25.55 20.33 22.80
C ALA A 140 24.64 21.45 22.22
N ASP A 141 24.37 21.41 20.92
CA ASP A 141 23.50 22.33 20.18
C ASP A 141 22.00 21.97 20.28
N ALA A 142 21.64 20.91 21.01
CA ALA A 142 20.25 20.53 21.23
C ALA A 142 19.48 21.66 21.95
N PRO A 143 18.35 22.13 21.38
CA PRO A 143 17.62 23.29 21.90
C PRO A 143 16.83 22.93 23.17
N VAL A 144 17.21 23.52 24.30
CA VAL A 144 16.54 23.32 25.58
C VAL A 144 15.08 23.78 25.50
N GLY A 145 14.17 22.95 26.03
CA GLY A 145 12.73 23.19 26.01
C GLY A 145 12.00 22.71 24.77
N ALA A 146 12.72 22.36 23.69
CA ALA A 146 12.09 21.77 22.51
C ALA A 146 11.56 20.36 22.80
N GLU A 147 10.47 19.99 22.13
CA GLU A 147 9.92 18.64 22.18
C GLU A 147 10.92 17.64 21.59
N TYR A 148 11.24 16.61 22.38
CA TYR A 148 12.25 15.62 22.01
C TYR A 148 11.83 14.83 20.78
N ALA A 149 10.59 14.35 20.72
CA ALA A 149 10.08 13.56 19.61
C ALA A 149 10.21 14.31 18.27
N ARG A 150 9.86 15.60 18.27
CA ARG A 150 9.96 16.46 17.08
C ARG A 150 11.41 16.77 16.71
N TRP A 151 12.25 17.11 17.68
CA TRP A 151 13.68 17.38 17.42
C TRP A 151 14.42 16.14 16.92
N ALA A 152 14.10 14.97 17.46
CA ALA A 152 14.68 13.69 17.05
C ALA A 152 14.12 13.18 15.70
N GLY A 153 13.16 13.88 15.09
CA GLY A 153 12.53 13.46 13.83
C GLY A 153 11.64 12.22 13.98
N LEU A 154 11.16 11.95 15.18
CA LEU A 154 10.29 10.80 15.51
C LEU A 154 8.80 11.14 15.45
N ALA A 155 8.46 12.44 15.48
CA ALA A 155 7.10 12.95 15.33
C ALA A 155 6.70 13.13 13.87
N ASP A 156 6.77 12.05 13.08
CA ASP A 156 6.30 12.02 11.69
C ASP A 156 5.47 10.76 11.46
N PRO A 157 4.13 10.84 11.57
CA PRO A 157 3.26 9.68 11.41
C PRO A 157 3.44 9.01 10.05
N VAL A 158 3.60 7.69 10.06
CA VAL A 158 3.57 6.84 8.86
C VAL A 158 2.14 6.39 8.64
N ILE A 159 1.58 6.73 7.49
CA ILE A 159 0.21 6.39 7.08
C ILE A 159 0.28 5.26 6.05
N GLU A 160 -0.47 4.19 6.29
CA GLU A 160 -0.66 3.06 5.38
C GLU A 160 -2.07 3.07 4.81
N ILE A 161 -2.19 3.06 3.48
CA ILE A 161 -3.46 2.95 2.77
C ILE A 161 -3.53 1.71 1.89
N ALA A 162 -4.72 1.11 1.80
CA ALA A 162 -5.10 0.13 0.80
C ALA A 162 -5.44 0.86 -0.51
N VAL A 163 -4.83 0.44 -1.61
CA VAL A 163 -5.08 1.05 -2.93
C VAL A 163 -5.72 0.01 -3.84
N THR A 164 -6.94 0.30 -4.27
CA THR A 164 -7.68 -0.55 -5.21
C THR A 164 -7.05 -0.50 -6.61
N PRO A 165 -7.19 -1.56 -7.44
CA PRO A 165 -6.49 -1.65 -8.72
C PRO A 165 -6.77 -0.51 -9.72
N ASN A 166 -7.93 0.15 -9.63
CA ASN A 166 -8.27 1.30 -10.49
C ASN A 166 -7.46 2.57 -10.15
N ARG A 167 -6.98 2.70 -8.91
CA ARG A 167 -6.30 3.90 -8.40
C ARG A 167 -4.77 3.81 -8.47
N GLY A 168 -4.24 3.44 -9.64
CA GLY A 168 -2.79 3.40 -9.87
C GLY A 168 -2.08 4.73 -9.59
N ASP A 169 -2.78 5.85 -9.79
CA ASP A 169 -2.31 7.20 -9.46
C ASP A 169 -2.01 7.39 -7.96
N ALA A 170 -2.80 6.75 -7.08
CA ALA A 170 -2.64 6.80 -5.63
C ALA A 170 -1.51 5.90 -5.09
N LEU A 171 -0.73 5.25 -5.96
CA LEU A 171 0.52 4.55 -5.60
C LEU A 171 1.73 5.48 -5.48
N SER A 172 1.46 6.78 -5.35
CA SER A 172 2.44 7.84 -5.21
C SER A 172 2.00 8.87 -4.17
N VAL A 173 2.96 9.44 -3.45
CA VAL A 173 2.69 10.52 -2.49
C VAL A 173 2.06 11.72 -3.19
N ARG A 174 2.53 12.05 -4.39
CA ARG A 174 1.95 13.11 -5.21
C ARG A 174 0.50 12.82 -5.63
N GLY A 175 0.17 11.59 -5.98
CA GLY A 175 -1.18 11.17 -6.33
C GLY A 175 -2.15 11.31 -5.17
N ILE A 176 -1.73 10.85 -4.00
CA ILE A 176 -2.50 10.99 -2.75
C ILE A 176 -2.71 12.47 -2.41
N ALA A 177 -1.66 13.30 -2.53
CA ALA A 177 -1.75 14.74 -2.32
C ALA A 177 -2.76 15.41 -3.28
N ARG A 178 -2.85 14.96 -4.53
CA ARG A 178 -3.81 15.49 -5.51
C ARG A 178 -5.25 15.20 -5.10
N ASP A 179 -5.54 13.98 -4.67
CA ASP A 179 -6.87 13.58 -4.21
C ASP A 179 -7.27 14.34 -2.94
N LEU A 180 -6.36 14.49 -1.99
CA LEU A 180 -6.59 15.28 -0.77
C LEU A 180 -6.82 16.77 -1.07
N ALA A 181 -6.06 17.36 -1.99
CA ALA A 181 -6.28 18.73 -2.43
C ALA A 181 -7.66 18.88 -3.09
N ALA A 182 -8.07 17.92 -3.91
CA ALA A 182 -9.38 17.93 -4.56
C ALA A 182 -10.55 17.83 -3.56
N ALA A 183 -10.32 17.11 -2.45
CA ALA A 183 -11.23 17.01 -1.31
C ALA A 183 -11.17 18.21 -0.34
N GLY A 184 -10.37 19.24 -0.64
CA GLY A 184 -10.30 20.47 0.16
C GLY A 184 -9.40 20.40 1.40
N ILE A 185 -8.49 19.42 1.46
CA ILE A 185 -7.55 19.25 2.58
C ILE A 185 -6.28 20.09 2.43
N GLY A 186 -6.25 21.01 1.46
CA GLY A 186 -5.11 21.90 1.24
C GLY A 186 -4.98 22.31 -0.22
N THR A 187 -3.83 22.85 -0.56
CA THR A 187 -3.50 23.21 -1.95
C THR A 187 -2.36 22.35 -2.46
N LEU A 188 -2.55 21.69 -3.61
CA LEU A 188 -1.50 20.92 -4.26
C LEU A 188 -0.36 21.87 -4.66
N ARG A 189 0.86 21.56 -4.22
CA ARG A 189 2.04 22.33 -4.59
C ARG A 189 2.32 22.15 -6.08
N PRO A 190 2.60 23.24 -6.82
CA PRO A 190 3.08 23.15 -8.19
C PRO A 190 4.33 22.26 -8.22
N TRP A 191 4.40 21.41 -9.23
CA TRP A 191 5.54 20.54 -9.44
C TRP A 191 5.93 20.62 -10.91
N SER A 192 7.20 20.87 -11.13
CA SER A 192 7.82 20.83 -12.44
C SER A 192 9.28 20.45 -12.26
N ALA A 193 9.83 19.80 -13.27
CA ALA A 193 11.24 19.48 -13.33
C ALA A 193 11.85 20.28 -14.49
N PRO A 194 12.64 21.33 -14.19
CA PRO A 194 13.36 22.05 -15.24
C PRO A 194 14.29 21.12 -16.00
N ALA A 195 14.35 21.29 -17.32
CA ALA A 195 15.27 20.52 -18.15
C ALA A 195 16.73 20.71 -17.71
N VAL A 196 17.45 19.60 -17.62
CA VAL A 196 18.89 19.58 -17.35
C VAL A 196 19.62 19.60 -18.69
N PRO A 197 20.48 20.60 -18.97
CA PRO A 197 21.25 20.65 -20.21
C PRO A 197 22.14 19.42 -20.39
N ALA A 198 22.22 18.92 -21.62
CA ALA A 198 23.14 17.85 -21.97
C ALA A 198 24.59 18.38 -22.04
N ALA A 199 25.53 17.66 -21.42
CA ALA A 199 26.96 17.97 -21.50
C ALA A 199 27.66 17.25 -22.67
N TYR A 200 27.12 16.10 -23.10
CA TYR A 200 27.70 15.27 -24.16
C TYR A 200 26.65 14.36 -24.81
N ARG A 201 27.01 13.75 -25.95
CA ARG A 201 26.17 12.79 -26.67
C ARG A 201 26.12 11.46 -25.93
N SER A 202 24.95 10.82 -25.83
CA SER A 202 24.85 9.52 -25.12
C SER A 202 25.68 8.44 -25.84
N PRO A 203 26.54 7.68 -25.13
CA PRO A 203 27.25 6.54 -25.70
C PRO A 203 26.36 5.29 -25.83
N ILE A 204 25.20 5.29 -25.18
CA ILE A 204 24.23 4.19 -25.18
C ILE A 204 22.94 4.67 -25.84
N ALA A 205 22.40 3.87 -26.76
CA ALA A 205 21.11 4.11 -27.40
C ALA A 205 20.04 3.11 -26.90
N TRP A 206 18.77 3.46 -27.13
CA TRP A 206 17.64 2.55 -26.95
C TRP A 206 17.14 2.01 -28.29
N ALA A 207 16.67 0.77 -28.26
CA ALA A 207 15.88 0.15 -29.32
C ALA A 207 14.67 -0.58 -28.71
N THR A 208 13.62 -0.76 -29.50
CA THR A 208 12.47 -1.59 -29.12
C THR A 208 12.08 -2.51 -30.28
N GLU A 209 11.93 -3.79 -29.97
CA GLU A 209 11.47 -4.86 -30.86
C GLU A 209 10.11 -5.42 -30.40
N THR A 210 9.48 -4.81 -29.39
CA THR A 210 8.21 -5.26 -28.81
C THR A 210 7.26 -4.10 -28.53
N PRO A 211 5.96 -4.24 -28.81
CA PRO A 211 4.96 -3.23 -28.44
C PRO A 211 4.69 -3.19 -26.93
N ALA A 212 5.16 -4.19 -26.16
CA ALA A 212 4.97 -4.25 -24.71
C ALA A 212 5.72 -3.14 -23.95
N CYS A 213 6.64 -2.44 -24.60
CA CYS A 213 7.22 -1.18 -24.12
C CYS A 213 6.93 -0.08 -25.16
N PRO A 214 5.82 0.67 -25.02
CA PRO A 214 5.45 1.69 -25.99
C PRO A 214 6.44 2.86 -26.05
N TRP A 215 7.09 3.17 -24.92
CA TRP A 215 8.05 4.27 -24.84
C TRP A 215 9.05 4.07 -23.71
N VAL A 216 10.33 4.28 -24.02
CA VAL A 216 11.42 4.30 -23.05
C VAL A 216 12.32 5.49 -23.30
N LEU A 217 12.73 6.15 -22.21
CA LEU A 217 13.73 7.20 -22.15
C LEU A 217 14.95 6.65 -21.42
N GLY A 218 16.12 7.10 -21.84
CA GLY A 218 17.38 6.78 -21.20
C GLY A 218 18.31 7.97 -21.10
N ARG A 219 19.17 7.98 -20.09
CA ARG A 219 20.19 9.02 -19.95
C ARG A 219 21.46 8.45 -19.34
N HIS A 220 22.59 8.74 -19.99
CA HIS A 220 23.90 8.35 -19.50
C HIS A 220 24.46 9.41 -18.57
N PHE A 221 25.19 8.97 -17.54
CA PHE A 221 25.93 9.83 -16.61
C PHE A 221 27.35 9.33 -16.48
N ARG A 222 28.32 10.26 -16.41
CA ARG A 222 29.73 9.95 -16.18
C ARG A 222 30.29 10.72 -15.01
N GLY A 223 31.27 10.13 -14.33
CA GLY A 223 31.92 10.75 -13.17
C GLY A 223 31.00 10.84 -11.95
N VAL A 224 30.00 9.97 -11.85
CA VAL A 224 29.14 9.90 -10.67
C VAL A 224 29.88 9.21 -9.53
N ARG A 225 29.56 9.56 -8.28
CA ARG A 225 30.07 8.87 -7.09
C ARG A 225 28.93 8.18 -6.36
N ASN A 226 28.85 6.86 -6.49
CA ASN A 226 27.95 6.07 -5.66
C ASN A 226 28.48 5.96 -4.23
N ALA A 227 27.58 6.00 -3.25
CA ALA A 227 27.90 5.92 -1.82
C ALA A 227 26.60 5.79 -1.01
N PRO A 228 26.65 5.63 0.32
CA PRO A 228 25.45 5.64 1.14
C PRO A 228 24.65 6.94 0.99
N SER A 229 23.32 6.82 0.92
CA SER A 229 22.39 7.94 0.78
C SER A 229 22.48 8.96 1.90
N PRO A 230 22.16 10.24 1.63
CA PRO A 230 22.01 11.23 2.68
C PRO A 230 20.89 10.83 3.64
N GLU A 231 21.01 11.27 4.89
CA GLU A 231 20.17 10.83 5.99
C GLU A 231 18.66 11.06 5.74
N TRP A 232 18.30 12.17 5.11
CA TRP A 232 16.90 12.48 4.80
C TRP A 232 16.27 11.45 3.83
N LEU A 233 17.05 10.93 2.88
CA LEU A 233 16.58 9.96 1.88
C LEU A 233 16.45 8.58 2.52
N LYS A 234 17.44 8.19 3.33
CA LYS A 234 17.39 6.95 4.11
C LYS A 234 16.15 6.91 5.00
N ARG A 235 15.92 7.95 5.80
CA ARG A 235 14.76 8.04 6.70
C ARG A 235 13.43 7.91 5.96
N ARG A 236 13.28 8.53 4.79
CA ARG A 236 12.06 8.39 3.96
C ARG A 236 11.85 6.95 3.53
N LEU A 237 12.88 6.28 3.00
CA LEU A 237 12.77 4.89 2.53
C LEU A 237 12.53 3.93 3.70
N GLU A 238 13.24 4.09 4.81
CA GLU A 238 13.08 3.27 6.01
C GLU A 238 11.68 3.40 6.62
N SER A 239 11.11 4.61 6.63
CA SER A 239 9.77 4.87 7.16
C SER A 239 8.66 4.11 6.42
N ILE A 240 8.88 3.77 5.15
CA ILE A 240 7.93 3.00 4.33
C ILE A 240 8.31 1.52 4.24
N GLY A 241 9.29 1.08 5.03
CA GLY A 241 9.72 -0.33 5.12
C GLY A 241 10.78 -0.74 4.09
N LEU A 242 11.38 0.20 3.36
CA LEU A 242 12.47 -0.09 2.43
C LEU A 242 13.82 0.01 3.13
N ARG A 243 14.71 -0.93 2.83
CA ARG A 243 16.12 -0.87 3.25
C ARG A 243 16.90 0.03 2.28
N PRO A 244 17.58 1.09 2.75
CA PRO A 244 18.48 1.87 1.90
C PRO A 244 19.65 1.01 1.42
N ILE A 245 20.03 1.15 0.15
CA ILE A 245 21.07 0.35 -0.50
C ILE A 245 22.25 1.23 -0.90
N SER A 246 22.03 2.17 -1.81
CA SER A 246 23.05 3.11 -2.29
C SER A 246 22.36 4.32 -2.90
N ARG A 247 23.03 5.47 -3.02
CA ARG A 247 22.44 6.71 -3.57
C ARG A 247 21.69 6.48 -4.87
N LEU A 248 22.30 5.79 -5.82
CA LEU A 248 21.69 5.56 -7.13
C LEU A 248 20.40 4.73 -7.03
N VAL A 249 20.41 3.65 -6.26
CA VAL A 249 19.24 2.77 -6.06
C VAL A 249 18.16 3.44 -5.20
N ASP A 250 18.58 4.21 -4.21
CA ASP A 250 17.67 4.90 -3.30
C ASP A 250 16.97 6.06 -4.01
N ILE A 251 17.62 6.72 -4.98
CA ILE A 251 16.99 7.70 -5.86
C ILE A 251 15.88 7.05 -6.70
N THR A 252 16.14 5.88 -7.31
CA THR A 252 15.10 5.20 -8.12
C THR A 252 13.93 4.73 -7.26
N ASN A 253 14.21 4.19 -6.07
CA ASN A 253 13.17 3.84 -5.09
C ASN A 253 12.39 5.07 -4.64
N PHE A 254 13.05 6.20 -4.42
CA PHE A 254 12.38 7.45 -4.06
C PHE A 254 11.35 7.88 -5.11
N PHE A 255 11.71 7.92 -6.40
CA PHE A 255 10.77 8.29 -7.46
C PHE A 255 9.62 7.28 -7.64
N THR A 256 9.85 6.02 -7.31
CA THR A 256 8.81 4.98 -7.30
C THR A 256 7.68 5.36 -6.35
N PHE A 257 7.98 5.91 -5.18
CA PHE A 257 6.98 6.28 -4.17
C PHE A 257 6.59 7.76 -4.22
N ASP A 258 7.50 8.67 -4.56
CA ASP A 258 7.23 10.11 -4.64
C ASP A 258 6.23 10.42 -5.76
N LEU A 259 6.50 9.86 -6.94
CA LEU A 259 5.80 10.17 -8.19
C LEU A 259 5.10 8.97 -8.83
N GLY A 260 5.19 7.77 -8.25
CA GLY A 260 4.59 6.57 -8.83
C GLY A 260 5.32 6.11 -10.08
N ARG A 261 6.61 6.47 -10.19
CA ARG A 261 7.44 6.22 -11.37
C ARG A 261 8.58 5.29 -11.00
N PRO A 262 8.42 3.97 -11.16
CA PRO A 262 9.53 3.05 -11.04
C PRO A 262 10.61 3.39 -12.07
N LEU A 263 11.86 3.48 -11.58
CA LEU A 263 13.05 3.77 -12.38
C LEU A 263 14.07 2.64 -12.21
N HIS A 264 14.96 2.50 -13.18
CA HIS A 264 16.11 1.61 -13.05
C HIS A 264 17.41 2.32 -13.44
N VAL A 265 18.52 1.84 -12.90
CA VAL A 265 19.85 2.40 -13.18
C VAL A 265 20.84 1.25 -13.38
N PHE A 266 21.37 1.17 -14.60
CA PHE A 266 22.39 0.22 -14.97
C PHE A 266 23.78 0.78 -14.71
N ASP A 267 24.72 -0.07 -14.32
CA ASP A 267 26.14 0.25 -14.39
C ASP A 267 26.57 0.27 -15.86
N ALA A 268 26.87 1.46 -16.39
CA ALA A 268 27.11 1.64 -17.82
C ALA A 268 28.37 0.88 -18.29
N ALA A 269 29.35 0.67 -17.41
CA ALA A 269 30.56 -0.07 -17.73
C ALA A 269 30.32 -1.58 -17.91
N LYS A 270 29.18 -2.08 -17.41
CA LYS A 270 28.80 -3.50 -17.51
C LYS A 270 27.91 -3.80 -18.71
N LEU A 271 27.53 -2.78 -19.48
CA LEU A 271 26.69 -2.92 -20.67
C LEU A 271 27.55 -3.21 -21.92
N ALA A 272 27.07 -4.14 -22.76
CA ALA A 272 27.75 -4.57 -23.98
C ALA A 272 27.10 -4.02 -25.25
N GLY A 273 27.92 -3.50 -26.17
CA GLY A 273 27.48 -3.17 -27.54
C GLY A 273 26.80 -1.81 -27.73
N GLY A 274 26.65 -1.00 -26.68
CA GLY A 274 26.20 0.40 -26.78
C GLY A 274 24.72 0.59 -27.16
N VAL A 275 23.92 -0.48 -27.18
CA VAL A 275 22.48 -0.43 -27.43
C VAL A 275 21.77 -1.32 -26.42
N LEU A 276 20.79 -0.77 -25.72
CA LEU A 276 19.83 -1.54 -24.93
C LEU A 276 18.55 -1.72 -25.76
N THR A 277 18.04 -2.95 -25.79
CA THR A 277 16.89 -3.34 -26.59
C THR A 277 15.80 -3.92 -25.71
N MET A 278 14.61 -3.32 -25.75
CA MET A 278 13.38 -3.92 -25.25
C MET A 278 12.93 -4.99 -26.26
N ARG A 279 12.89 -6.27 -25.86
CA ARG A 279 12.49 -7.37 -26.77
C ARG A 279 11.84 -8.53 -26.02
N PRO A 280 11.20 -9.48 -26.72
CA PRO A 280 10.78 -10.73 -26.13
C PRO A 280 11.95 -11.55 -25.58
N GLY A 281 11.69 -12.30 -24.50
CA GLY A 281 12.59 -13.35 -24.02
C GLY A 281 12.76 -14.47 -25.04
N ARG A 282 13.86 -15.21 -24.95
CA ARG A 282 14.25 -16.30 -25.84
C ARG A 282 14.65 -17.57 -25.07
N GLY A 283 14.16 -17.72 -23.84
CA GLY A 283 14.52 -18.81 -22.94
C GLY A 283 15.79 -18.55 -22.13
N GLU A 284 16.32 -17.32 -22.12
CA GLU A 284 17.52 -17.00 -21.35
C GLU A 284 17.23 -17.05 -19.84
N THR A 285 18.25 -17.45 -19.07
CA THR A 285 18.19 -17.45 -17.61
C THR A 285 19.24 -16.51 -17.04
N PHE A 286 18.86 -15.67 -16.08
CA PHE A 286 19.76 -14.75 -15.39
C PHE A 286 19.43 -14.64 -13.90
N ALA A 287 20.40 -14.21 -13.09
CA ALA A 287 20.20 -13.94 -11.66
C ALA A 287 19.53 -12.58 -11.49
N GLY A 288 18.35 -12.55 -10.85
CA GLY A 288 17.66 -11.31 -10.53
C GLY A 288 18.13 -10.71 -9.20
N LEU A 289 18.02 -9.39 -9.06
CA LEU A 289 18.38 -8.64 -7.84
C LEU A 289 17.59 -9.04 -6.57
N HIS A 290 16.54 -9.84 -6.73
CA HIS A 290 15.77 -10.45 -5.64
C HIS A 290 16.36 -11.78 -5.13
N GLY A 291 17.57 -12.15 -5.60
CA GLY A 291 18.30 -13.33 -5.16
C GLY A 291 17.81 -14.66 -5.74
N LYS A 292 16.94 -14.65 -6.76
CA LYS A 292 16.51 -15.86 -7.46
C LYS A 292 16.81 -15.76 -8.96
N ALA A 293 17.06 -16.92 -9.56
CA ALA A 293 17.20 -17.04 -11.01
C ALA A 293 15.83 -16.88 -11.69
N VAL A 294 15.85 -16.25 -12.86
CA VAL A 294 14.68 -15.99 -13.69
C VAL A 294 14.92 -16.57 -15.07
N THR A 295 13.97 -17.34 -15.58
CA THR A 295 13.96 -17.81 -16.98
C THR A 295 12.90 -17.04 -17.76
N ALA A 296 13.34 -16.21 -18.70
CA ALA A 296 12.47 -15.37 -19.52
C ALA A 296 12.02 -16.12 -20.79
N THR A 297 10.72 -16.14 -21.07
CA THR A 297 10.11 -16.78 -22.23
C THR A 297 9.69 -15.74 -23.28
N GLU A 298 9.24 -16.19 -24.46
CA GLU A 298 8.78 -15.31 -25.56
C GLU A 298 7.58 -14.44 -25.19
N THR A 299 6.85 -14.81 -24.14
CA THR A 299 5.75 -14.01 -23.57
C THR A 299 6.22 -12.88 -22.65
N ASP A 300 7.50 -12.87 -22.27
CA ASP A 300 8.06 -11.87 -21.36
C ASP A 300 8.80 -10.80 -22.13
N THR A 301 8.75 -9.57 -21.60
CA THR A 301 9.61 -8.49 -22.09
C THR A 301 10.88 -8.43 -21.26
N VAL A 302 12.02 -8.51 -21.95
CA VAL A 302 13.35 -8.35 -21.35
C VAL A 302 14.00 -7.07 -21.82
N ILE A 303 14.87 -6.53 -20.97
CA ILE A 303 15.86 -5.53 -21.36
C ILE A 303 17.13 -6.30 -21.68
N ALA A 304 17.65 -6.15 -22.89
CA ALA A 304 18.80 -6.90 -23.36
C ALA A 304 19.86 -5.97 -23.97
N ASP A 305 21.10 -6.42 -23.94
CA ASP A 305 22.21 -5.81 -24.69
C ASP A 305 22.83 -6.85 -25.64
N ALA A 306 24.04 -6.58 -26.16
CA ALA A 306 24.75 -7.51 -27.03
C ALA A 306 25.14 -8.86 -26.37
N SER A 307 25.14 -8.93 -25.04
CA SER A 307 25.48 -10.15 -24.28
C SER A 307 24.26 -11.03 -23.98
N GLY A 308 23.05 -10.47 -23.96
CA GLY A 308 21.82 -11.21 -23.69
C GLY A 308 20.82 -10.44 -22.83
N ALA A 309 19.88 -11.17 -22.23
CA ALA A 309 18.88 -10.58 -21.32
C ALA A 309 19.53 -10.15 -19.99
N LEU A 310 19.28 -8.89 -19.62
CA LEU A 310 19.83 -8.24 -18.42
C LEU A 310 18.79 -8.07 -17.33
N ALA A 311 17.50 -7.92 -17.68
CA ALA A 311 16.43 -7.69 -16.73
C ALA A 311 15.08 -8.17 -17.29
N LEU A 312 14.13 -8.47 -16.39
CA LEU A 312 12.72 -8.49 -16.75
C LEU A 312 12.20 -7.06 -16.70
N ALA A 313 11.82 -6.54 -17.85
CA ALA A 313 11.40 -5.15 -18.00
C ALA A 313 10.21 -4.84 -17.07
N GLY A 314 10.32 -3.77 -16.29
CA GLY A 314 9.28 -3.34 -15.35
C GLY A 314 9.03 -4.25 -14.14
N ILE A 315 9.80 -5.34 -13.97
CA ILE A 315 9.58 -6.31 -12.89
C ILE A 315 10.81 -6.43 -12.00
N VAL A 316 11.95 -6.86 -12.55
CA VAL A 316 13.17 -7.07 -11.77
C VAL A 316 14.43 -6.95 -12.62
N GLY A 317 15.39 -6.16 -12.13
CA GLY A 317 16.72 -6.04 -12.73
C GLY A 317 17.58 -7.28 -12.48
N GLY A 318 18.53 -7.53 -13.37
CA GLY A 318 19.55 -8.55 -13.18
C GLY A 318 20.71 -8.08 -12.32
N GLU A 319 21.37 -9.02 -11.66
CA GLU A 319 22.50 -8.75 -10.78
C GLU A 319 23.76 -8.33 -11.56
N SER A 320 23.95 -8.86 -12.77
CA SER A 320 25.16 -8.66 -13.59
C SER A 320 25.39 -7.20 -14.02
N THR A 321 24.34 -6.38 -14.08
CA THR A 321 24.40 -4.98 -14.52
C THR A 321 24.00 -4.00 -13.43
N GLY A 322 23.83 -4.48 -12.19
CA GLY A 322 23.54 -3.65 -11.04
C GLY A 322 24.71 -2.73 -10.67
N CYS A 323 24.38 -1.54 -10.16
CA CYS A 323 25.37 -0.59 -9.64
C CYS A 323 25.99 -1.09 -8.33
N THR A 324 27.29 -0.86 -8.14
CA THR A 324 28.06 -1.11 -6.92
C THR A 324 28.61 0.21 -6.36
N GLU A 325 29.33 0.18 -5.24
CA GLU A 325 30.03 1.37 -4.72
C GLU A 325 31.13 1.88 -5.67
N GLU A 326 31.65 1.00 -6.53
CA GLU A 326 32.70 1.32 -7.51
C GLU A 326 32.15 1.93 -8.81
N THR A 327 30.83 1.92 -9.02
CA THR A 327 30.21 2.43 -10.24
C THR A 327 30.44 3.94 -10.41
N THR A 328 31.07 4.33 -11.52
CA THR A 328 31.36 5.73 -11.88
C THR A 328 30.59 6.24 -13.10
N GLU A 329 29.98 5.33 -13.86
CA GLU A 329 29.18 5.63 -15.05
C GLU A 329 27.88 4.84 -14.98
N VAL A 330 26.75 5.49 -15.25
CA VAL A 330 25.43 4.87 -15.14
C VAL A 330 24.52 5.23 -16.30
N PHE A 331 23.56 4.35 -16.56
CA PHE A 331 22.50 4.58 -17.52
C PHE A 331 21.13 4.47 -16.83
N LEU A 332 20.44 5.61 -16.75
CA LEU A 332 19.09 5.70 -16.18
C LEU A 332 18.07 5.19 -17.21
N GLU A 333 17.13 4.39 -16.76
CA GLU A 333 15.95 3.93 -17.51
C GLU A 333 14.68 4.56 -16.93
N VAL A 334 13.86 5.13 -17.81
CA VAL A 334 12.51 5.60 -17.52
C VAL A 334 11.58 5.05 -18.60
N ALA A 335 10.74 4.07 -18.27
CA ALA A 335 9.96 3.34 -19.26
C ALA A 335 8.45 3.33 -18.97
N LEU A 336 7.67 3.07 -20.01
CA LEU A 336 6.28 2.62 -19.95
C LEU A 336 6.22 1.16 -20.40
N PHE A 337 5.35 0.39 -19.77
CA PHE A 337 5.11 -1.01 -20.11
C PHE A 337 3.62 -1.27 -20.22
N ASP A 338 3.25 -2.25 -21.05
CA ASP A 338 1.89 -2.77 -21.12
C ASP A 338 1.50 -3.42 -19.77
N PRO A 339 0.46 -2.91 -19.08
CA PRO A 339 0.10 -3.40 -17.75
C PRO A 339 -0.28 -4.88 -17.74
N VAL A 340 -0.90 -5.39 -18.81
CA VAL A 340 -1.35 -6.78 -18.93
C VAL A 340 -0.17 -7.73 -19.07
N ALA A 341 0.81 -7.39 -19.90
CA ALA A 341 2.05 -8.15 -20.06
C ALA A 341 2.81 -8.24 -18.74
N ILE A 342 2.97 -7.11 -18.03
CA ILE A 342 3.62 -7.09 -16.71
C ILE A 342 2.87 -7.97 -15.70
N ALA A 343 1.54 -7.88 -15.66
CA ALA A 343 0.72 -8.68 -14.76
C ALA A 343 0.87 -10.18 -15.04
N ASN A 344 0.86 -10.58 -16.32
CA ASN A 344 0.95 -11.97 -16.73
C ASN A 344 2.33 -12.57 -16.42
N THR A 345 3.41 -11.88 -16.77
CA THR A 345 4.78 -12.33 -16.45
C THR A 345 4.97 -12.43 -14.93
N GLY A 346 4.56 -11.41 -14.18
CA GLY A 346 4.69 -11.40 -12.73
C GLY A 346 3.93 -12.52 -12.02
N ARG A 347 2.68 -12.81 -12.44
CA ARG A 347 1.89 -13.93 -11.89
C ARG A 347 2.50 -15.29 -12.23
N ARG A 348 2.91 -15.49 -13.48
CA ARG A 348 3.52 -16.75 -13.94
C ARG A 348 4.79 -17.09 -13.16
N LEU A 349 5.62 -16.09 -12.87
CA LEU A 349 6.89 -16.27 -12.17
C LEU A 349 6.78 -16.16 -10.64
N GLY A 350 5.61 -15.75 -10.10
CA GLY A 350 5.43 -15.52 -8.67
C GLY A 350 6.33 -14.40 -8.11
N ILE A 351 6.69 -13.40 -8.93
CA ILE A 351 7.57 -12.28 -8.55
C ILE A 351 6.72 -11.06 -8.23
N GLN A 352 6.80 -10.54 -7.01
CA GLN A 352 6.09 -9.32 -6.60
C GLN A 352 7.10 -8.25 -6.18
N THR A 353 7.16 -7.15 -6.94
CA THR A 353 8.03 -6.00 -6.68
C THR A 353 7.23 -4.71 -6.73
N ASP A 354 7.76 -3.64 -6.13
CA ASP A 354 7.14 -2.30 -6.17
C ASP A 354 6.97 -1.75 -7.58
N ALA A 355 7.93 -2.07 -8.47
CA ALA A 355 7.87 -1.72 -9.88
C ALA A 355 6.70 -2.44 -10.57
N ARG A 356 6.66 -3.77 -10.48
CA ARG A 356 5.58 -4.58 -11.07
C ARG A 356 4.22 -4.11 -10.58
N TYR A 357 4.07 -3.92 -9.26
CA TYR A 357 2.79 -3.57 -8.64
C TYR A 357 2.20 -2.26 -9.20
N ARG A 358 3.06 -1.30 -9.55
CA ARG A 358 2.67 -0.02 -10.17
C ARG A 358 2.43 -0.17 -11.67
N PHE A 359 3.36 -0.78 -12.40
CA PHE A 359 3.21 -0.94 -13.85
C PHE A 359 1.96 -1.77 -14.21
N GLU A 360 1.61 -2.81 -13.44
CA GLU A 360 0.41 -3.63 -13.70
C GLU A 360 -0.91 -2.90 -13.42
N ARG A 361 -0.89 -1.79 -12.68
CA ARG A 361 -2.05 -0.92 -12.40
C ARG A 361 -2.07 0.35 -13.27
N GLY A 362 -1.06 0.50 -14.12
CA GLY A 362 -0.84 1.68 -14.94
C GLY A 362 -0.24 2.85 -14.14
N ILE A 363 0.55 3.66 -14.83
CA ILE A 363 1.26 4.81 -14.28
C ILE A 363 1.18 6.00 -15.25
N ASP A 364 1.43 7.20 -14.78
CA ASP A 364 1.23 8.44 -15.53
C ASP A 364 2.15 8.57 -16.77
N ALA A 365 1.62 8.25 -17.95
CA ALA A 365 2.37 8.33 -19.21
C ALA A 365 2.89 9.76 -19.53
N GLY A 366 2.18 10.80 -19.07
CA GLY A 366 2.57 12.20 -19.30
C GLY A 366 3.75 12.67 -18.44
N LEU A 367 4.14 11.89 -17.43
CA LEU A 367 5.20 12.27 -16.49
C LEU A 367 6.61 11.92 -16.97
N MET A 368 6.76 11.13 -18.03
CA MET A 368 8.01 10.50 -18.44
C MET A 368 9.20 11.47 -18.57
N ARG A 369 9.07 12.53 -19.37
CA ARG A 369 10.16 13.52 -19.57
C ARG A 369 10.46 14.26 -18.28
N ALA A 370 9.45 14.76 -17.58
CA ALA A 370 9.64 15.50 -16.35
C ALA A 370 10.27 14.63 -15.24
N ALA A 371 9.86 13.37 -15.10
CA ALA A 371 10.50 12.42 -14.18
C ALA A 371 11.95 12.14 -14.55
N THR A 372 12.27 12.03 -15.84
CA THR A 372 13.65 11.88 -16.33
C THR A 372 14.52 13.06 -15.89
N GLU A 373 14.03 14.29 -16.06
CA GLU A 373 14.75 15.50 -15.64
C GLU A 373 14.87 15.61 -14.11
N ALA A 374 13.82 15.27 -13.37
CA ALA A 374 13.84 15.27 -11.90
C ALA A 374 14.86 14.25 -11.36
N ALA A 375 14.87 13.04 -11.89
CA ALA A 375 15.82 12.00 -11.53
C ALA A 375 17.24 12.39 -11.92
N THR A 376 17.43 12.96 -13.11
CA THR A 376 18.72 13.50 -13.55
C THR A 376 19.24 14.54 -12.57
N ARG A 377 18.42 15.52 -12.19
CA ARG A 377 18.81 16.56 -11.23
C ARG A 377 19.22 15.95 -9.90
N MET A 378 18.42 15.03 -9.35
CA MET A 378 18.71 14.39 -8.06
C MET A 378 19.98 13.54 -8.10
N ILE A 379 20.26 12.86 -9.22
CA ILE A 379 21.54 12.15 -9.42
C ILE A 379 22.70 13.13 -9.41
N LEU A 380 22.61 14.23 -10.17
CA LEU A 380 23.69 15.24 -10.21
C LEU A 380 23.92 15.91 -8.84
N ASP A 381 22.84 16.24 -8.12
CA ASP A 381 22.93 16.90 -6.82
C ASP A 381 23.54 16.00 -5.73
N LEU A 382 23.26 14.69 -5.77
CA LEU A 382 23.70 13.75 -4.73
C LEU A 382 24.95 12.93 -5.08
N CYS A 383 25.18 12.67 -6.36
CA CYS A 383 26.28 11.85 -6.86
C CYS A 383 27.33 12.66 -7.64
N GLY A 384 27.03 13.90 -8.06
CA GLY A 384 27.89 14.69 -8.92
C GLY A 384 27.90 14.20 -10.38
N GLY A 385 28.95 14.56 -11.12
CA GLY A 385 29.16 14.14 -12.50
C GLY A 385 28.47 15.03 -13.54
N GLU A 386 28.35 14.50 -14.75
CA GLU A 386 27.72 15.15 -15.90
C GLU A 386 26.73 14.19 -16.57
N ALA A 387 25.67 14.73 -17.19
CA ALA A 387 24.64 13.96 -17.87
C ALA A 387 24.68 14.16 -19.39
N SER A 388 24.39 13.09 -20.14
CA SER A 388 24.27 13.13 -21.59
C SER A 388 22.97 13.80 -22.06
N GLU A 389 22.78 13.86 -23.38
CA GLU A 389 21.45 13.97 -23.98
C GLU A 389 20.55 12.78 -23.57
N VAL A 390 19.24 13.01 -23.55
CA VAL A 390 18.25 11.95 -23.37
C VAL A 390 18.12 11.19 -24.70
N VAL A 391 18.19 9.86 -24.64
CA VAL A 391 17.88 8.97 -25.76
C VAL A 391 16.53 8.32 -25.55
N GLU A 392 15.82 7.98 -26.62
CA GLU A 392 14.49 7.38 -26.54
C GLU A 392 14.28 6.31 -27.61
N ALA A 393 13.38 5.36 -27.33
CA ALA A 393 12.84 4.43 -28.32
C ALA A 393 11.34 4.22 -28.08
N GLY A 394 10.64 3.86 -29.15
CA GLY A 394 9.17 3.84 -29.16
C GLY A 394 8.60 5.23 -29.48
N ALA A 395 7.39 5.50 -29.00
CA ALA A 395 6.70 6.76 -29.25
C ALA A 395 6.00 7.27 -28.00
N GLU A 396 6.10 8.57 -27.75
CA GLU A 396 5.34 9.25 -26.70
C GLU A 396 3.83 8.98 -26.89
N PRO A 397 3.15 8.32 -25.92
CA PRO A 397 1.76 7.96 -26.09
C PRO A 397 0.85 9.19 -26.17
N ASP A 398 -0.19 9.11 -26.99
CA ASP A 398 -1.23 10.13 -26.99
C ASP A 398 -2.09 10.03 -25.73
N THR A 399 -1.87 10.93 -24.79
CA THR A 399 -2.65 10.98 -23.54
C THR A 399 -3.92 11.82 -23.67
N ARG A 400 -4.25 12.37 -24.85
CA ARG A 400 -5.43 13.21 -25.06
C ARG A 400 -6.68 12.36 -25.15
N ARG A 401 -7.22 11.99 -24.00
CA ARG A 401 -8.49 11.28 -23.86
C ARG A 401 -9.55 12.23 -23.35
N THR A 402 -10.81 12.02 -23.74
CA THR A 402 -11.94 12.82 -23.27
C THR A 402 -13.05 11.94 -22.73
N ALA A 403 -13.75 12.43 -21.71
CA ALA A 403 -14.95 11.81 -21.15
C ALA A 403 -16.05 12.87 -21.00
N THR A 404 -17.32 12.45 -21.10
CA THR A 404 -18.47 13.36 -21.01
C THR A 404 -19.39 12.95 -19.88
N LEU A 405 -19.75 13.90 -19.04
CA LEU A 405 -20.71 13.76 -17.94
C LEU A 405 -21.98 14.54 -18.26
N ARG A 406 -23.13 13.86 -18.32
CA ARG A 406 -24.45 14.52 -18.32
C ARG A 406 -24.87 14.80 -16.89
N PHE A 407 -25.14 16.06 -16.54
CA PHE A 407 -25.44 16.45 -15.16
C PHE A 407 -26.69 15.74 -14.60
N ALA A 408 -27.69 15.50 -15.44
CA ALA A 408 -28.90 14.77 -15.06
C ALA A 408 -28.63 13.34 -14.54
N ARG A 409 -27.50 12.72 -14.93
CA ARG A 409 -27.12 11.36 -14.50
C ARG A 409 -26.63 11.32 -13.05
N LEU A 410 -26.12 12.42 -12.50
CA LEU A 410 -25.74 12.52 -11.09
C LEU A 410 -26.96 12.26 -10.19
N ALA A 411 -28.12 12.82 -10.53
CA ALA A 411 -29.37 12.53 -9.82
C ALA A 411 -29.95 11.17 -10.20
N ALA A 412 -30.07 10.87 -11.49
CA ALA A 412 -30.81 9.70 -11.98
C ALA A 412 -30.11 8.36 -11.70
N PHE A 413 -28.77 8.33 -11.70
CA PHE A 413 -27.97 7.15 -11.40
C PHE A 413 -27.26 7.28 -10.05
N GLY A 414 -26.64 8.42 -9.79
CA GLY A 414 -25.88 8.67 -8.56
C GLY A 414 -26.73 8.93 -7.31
N GLY A 415 -28.02 9.19 -7.47
CA GLY A 415 -28.94 9.46 -6.35
C GLY A 415 -28.75 10.82 -5.68
N LEU A 416 -27.90 11.70 -6.23
CA LEU A 416 -27.59 13.01 -5.65
C LEU A 416 -27.63 14.11 -6.71
N PRO A 417 -28.51 15.13 -6.58
CA PRO A 417 -28.59 16.23 -7.53
C PRO A 417 -27.48 17.26 -7.24
N VAL A 418 -26.26 16.96 -7.68
CA VAL A 418 -25.12 17.89 -7.58
C VAL A 418 -25.27 18.99 -8.65
N PRO A 419 -25.20 20.28 -8.30
CA PRO A 419 -25.23 21.38 -9.26
C PRO A 419 -24.15 21.24 -10.34
N ALA A 420 -24.49 21.58 -11.59
CA ALA A 420 -23.58 21.49 -12.74
C ALA A 420 -22.24 22.22 -12.53
N GLU A 421 -22.30 23.39 -11.88
CA GLU A 421 -21.11 24.19 -11.54
C GLU A 421 -20.20 23.47 -10.54
N GLU A 422 -20.79 22.93 -9.46
CA GLU A 422 -20.05 22.20 -8.44
C GLU A 422 -19.42 20.92 -8.98
N ALA A 423 -20.18 20.14 -9.77
CA ALA A 423 -19.66 18.94 -10.44
C ALA A 423 -18.48 19.27 -11.35
N THR A 424 -18.56 20.37 -12.12
CA THR A 424 -17.47 20.81 -13.00
C THR A 424 -16.23 21.21 -12.18
N GLN A 425 -16.41 21.98 -11.10
CA GLN A 425 -15.31 22.39 -10.23
C GLN A 425 -14.63 21.22 -9.53
N ILE A 426 -15.38 20.19 -9.13
CA ILE A 426 -14.81 18.97 -8.55
C ILE A 426 -13.90 18.28 -9.56
N LEU A 427 -14.37 18.10 -10.80
CA LEU A 427 -13.58 17.51 -11.89
C LEU A 427 -12.32 18.34 -12.16
N GLU A 428 -12.44 19.67 -12.19
CA GLU A 428 -11.28 20.57 -12.34
C GLU A 428 -10.25 20.40 -11.22
N ARG A 429 -10.69 20.32 -9.96
CA ARG A 429 -9.80 20.09 -8.81
C ARG A 429 -9.09 18.74 -8.88
N LEU A 430 -9.74 17.73 -9.43
CA LEU A 430 -9.17 16.40 -9.69
C LEU A 430 -8.19 16.38 -10.89
N GLY A 431 -8.12 17.48 -11.64
CA GLY A 431 -7.23 17.68 -12.77
C GLY A 431 -7.83 17.34 -14.13
N PHE A 432 -9.14 17.11 -14.21
CA PHE A 432 -9.85 17.04 -15.48
C PHE A 432 -10.02 18.46 -16.03
N VAL A 433 -9.77 18.66 -17.32
CA VAL A 433 -9.86 20.00 -17.93
C VAL A 433 -11.10 20.08 -18.80
N PRO A 434 -12.10 20.94 -18.50
CA PRO A 434 -13.27 21.11 -19.36
C PRO A 434 -12.86 21.56 -20.77
N THR A 435 -13.28 20.80 -21.79
CA THR A 435 -13.04 21.11 -23.20
C THR A 435 -14.31 21.60 -23.90
N ALA A 436 -15.48 21.20 -23.40
CA ALA A 436 -16.78 21.74 -23.81
C ALA A 436 -17.76 21.66 -22.64
N ARG A 437 -18.66 22.65 -22.54
CA ARG A 437 -19.71 22.69 -21.51
C ARG A 437 -20.94 23.40 -22.03
N ASP A 438 -22.10 22.83 -21.73
CA ASP A 438 -23.41 23.47 -21.92
C ASP A 438 -24.25 23.31 -20.65
N THR A 439 -25.57 23.56 -20.74
CA THR A 439 -26.48 23.45 -19.59
C THR A 439 -26.72 22.01 -19.12
N ASP A 440 -26.50 21.03 -19.99
CA ASP A 440 -26.89 19.64 -19.79
C ASP A 440 -25.70 18.73 -19.50
N ARG A 441 -24.51 19.08 -19.99
CA ARG A 441 -23.30 18.25 -19.86
C ARG A 441 -21.99 19.04 -19.82
N VAL A 442 -20.94 18.35 -19.39
CA VAL A 442 -19.54 18.78 -19.54
C VAL A 442 -18.73 17.66 -20.18
N THR A 443 -17.91 18.01 -21.17
CA THR A 443 -16.86 17.16 -21.72
C THR A 443 -15.52 17.63 -21.16
N VAL A 444 -14.76 16.70 -20.62
CA VAL A 444 -13.47 16.97 -19.98
C VAL A 444 -12.35 16.18 -20.65
N ALA A 445 -11.16 16.76 -20.74
CA ALA A 445 -9.93 16.04 -20.99
C ALA A 445 -9.54 15.27 -19.72
N VAL A 446 -9.28 13.97 -19.89
CA VAL A 446 -8.87 13.07 -18.80
C VAL A 446 -7.37 13.22 -18.56
N PRO A 447 -6.93 13.48 -17.31
CA PRO A 447 -5.52 13.61 -17.03
C PRO A 447 -4.77 12.30 -17.25
N SER A 448 -3.49 12.40 -17.61
CA SER A 448 -2.66 11.25 -18.03
C SER A 448 -2.40 10.21 -16.95
N TRP A 449 -2.56 10.56 -15.67
CA TRP A 449 -2.42 9.64 -14.54
C TRP A 449 -3.68 8.79 -14.26
N ARG A 450 -4.84 9.14 -14.83
CA ARG A 450 -6.12 8.45 -14.59
C ARG A 450 -6.37 7.34 -15.60
N ASN A 451 -5.93 6.13 -15.27
CA ASN A 451 -6.06 4.94 -16.13
C ASN A 451 -7.45 4.30 -16.07
N ASP A 452 -8.23 4.66 -15.06
CA ASP A 452 -9.57 4.16 -14.77
C ASP A 452 -10.69 4.94 -15.46
N CYS A 453 -10.44 6.19 -15.86
CA CYS A 453 -11.40 6.98 -16.62
C CYS A 453 -11.12 6.87 -18.12
N ALA A 454 -12.18 6.90 -18.94
CA ALA A 454 -12.12 6.87 -20.41
C ALA A 454 -11.75 5.52 -21.06
N GLY A 455 -12.29 4.41 -20.52
CA GLY A 455 -12.45 3.17 -21.29
C GLY A 455 -13.54 3.32 -22.36
N ASP A 456 -13.25 2.85 -23.59
CA ASP A 456 -14.08 3.05 -24.79
C ASP A 456 -14.98 1.86 -25.20
N PRO A 457 -15.63 1.14 -24.26
CA PRO A 457 -16.90 0.53 -24.62
C PRO A 457 -18.03 0.95 -23.65
N ASP A 458 -19.16 1.35 -24.23
CA ASP A 458 -20.48 1.31 -23.59
C ASP A 458 -20.74 2.28 -22.41
N GLY A 459 -20.18 3.49 -22.46
CA GLY A 459 -20.54 4.57 -21.52
C GLY A 459 -19.90 4.46 -20.13
N GLN A 460 -18.94 3.53 -19.96
CA GLN A 460 -18.13 3.39 -18.75
C GLN A 460 -17.54 4.73 -18.29
N ALA A 461 -16.96 5.49 -19.21
CA ALA A 461 -16.34 6.78 -18.96
C ALA A 461 -17.28 7.79 -18.26
N GLU A 462 -18.59 7.77 -18.53
CA GLU A 462 -19.53 8.64 -17.83
C GLU A 462 -19.74 8.19 -16.38
N TYR A 463 -19.84 6.88 -16.14
CA TYR A 463 -19.98 6.35 -14.79
C TYR A 463 -18.75 6.63 -13.93
N ASP A 464 -17.55 6.55 -14.52
CA ASP A 464 -16.31 6.91 -13.82
C ASP A 464 -16.34 8.39 -13.40
N LEU A 465 -16.80 9.30 -14.27
CA LEU A 465 -16.97 10.72 -13.90
C LEU A 465 -18.06 10.95 -12.84
N ILE A 466 -19.14 10.16 -12.86
CA ILE A 466 -20.17 10.20 -11.80
C ILE A 466 -19.56 9.78 -10.46
N GLU A 467 -18.79 8.68 -10.43
CA GLU A 467 -18.08 8.22 -9.23
C GLU A 467 -17.13 9.30 -8.71
N GLU A 468 -16.34 9.93 -9.59
CA GLU A 468 -15.43 11.02 -9.21
C GLU A 468 -16.12 12.19 -8.53
N VAL A 469 -17.28 12.61 -9.05
CA VAL A 469 -18.06 13.68 -8.44
C VAL A 469 -18.61 13.23 -7.09
N LEU A 470 -19.26 12.07 -7.02
CA LEU A 470 -19.93 11.61 -5.81
C LEU A 470 -18.96 11.30 -4.66
N ARG A 471 -17.79 10.71 -4.96
CA ARG A 471 -16.80 10.39 -3.91
C ARG A 471 -16.20 11.65 -3.26
N ILE A 472 -16.11 12.76 -4.00
CA ILE A 472 -15.61 14.04 -3.48
C ILE A 472 -16.70 14.81 -2.74
N VAL A 473 -17.96 14.69 -3.17
CA VAL A 473 -19.09 15.25 -2.41
C VAL A 473 -19.33 14.48 -1.10
N GLY A 474 -19.10 13.16 -1.11
CA GLY A 474 -19.26 12.25 0.02
C GLY A 474 -20.47 11.33 -0.18
N LEU A 475 -20.23 10.02 -0.22
CA LEU A 475 -21.28 9.01 -0.40
C LEU A 475 -22.30 9.01 0.75
N GLU A 476 -21.89 9.41 1.94
CA GLU A 476 -22.73 9.58 3.12
C GLU A 476 -23.80 10.66 2.96
N THR A 477 -23.63 11.57 1.98
CA THR A 477 -24.59 12.63 1.68
C THR A 477 -25.74 12.15 0.78
N VAL A 478 -25.62 10.95 0.18
CA VAL A 478 -26.66 10.36 -0.67
C VAL A 478 -27.86 9.98 0.21
N PRO A 479 -29.05 10.58 0.01
CA PRO A 479 -30.18 10.36 0.89
C PRO A 479 -30.77 8.96 0.72
N ALA A 480 -31.11 8.31 1.83
CA ALA A 480 -31.93 7.10 1.79
C ALA A 480 -33.33 7.45 1.27
N THR A 481 -33.69 6.93 0.11
CA THR A 481 -35.00 7.14 -0.51
C THR A 481 -35.89 5.90 -0.36
N PRO A 482 -37.19 6.06 -0.03
CA PRO A 482 -38.11 4.92 0.00
C PRO A 482 -38.18 4.27 -1.39
N MET A 483 -38.06 2.94 -1.43
CA MET A 483 -38.27 2.21 -2.68
C MET A 483 -39.72 2.41 -3.17
N PRO A 484 -39.94 2.58 -4.48
CA PRO A 484 -41.28 2.70 -5.02
C PRO A 484 -42.08 1.42 -4.71
N PRO A 485 -43.39 1.53 -4.43
CA PRO A 485 -44.24 0.36 -4.25
C PRO A 485 -44.20 -0.54 -5.48
N LEU A 486 -44.14 -1.84 -5.26
CA LEU A 486 -44.20 -2.82 -6.36
C LEU A 486 -45.64 -2.96 -6.82
N VAL A 487 -45.86 -2.91 -8.13
CA VAL A 487 -47.17 -3.17 -8.74
C VAL A 487 -47.07 -4.51 -9.45
N ASP A 488 -47.91 -5.47 -9.07
CA ASP A 488 -47.96 -6.76 -9.76
C ASP A 488 -48.75 -6.67 -11.08
N GLU A 489 -48.72 -7.75 -11.89
CA GLU A 489 -49.43 -7.83 -13.18
C GLU A 489 -50.95 -7.61 -13.05
N ALA A 490 -51.52 -7.77 -11.84
CA ALA A 490 -52.93 -7.54 -11.54
C ALA A 490 -53.20 -6.12 -11.02
N GLY A 491 -52.20 -5.22 -11.04
CA GLY A 491 -52.33 -3.83 -10.60
C GLY A 491 -52.33 -3.65 -9.08
N ARG A 492 -52.01 -4.68 -8.29
CA ARG A 492 -52.00 -4.59 -6.82
C ARG A 492 -50.69 -4.01 -6.35
N THR A 493 -50.78 -2.95 -5.56
CA THR A 493 -49.64 -2.30 -4.93
C THR A 493 -49.19 -3.08 -3.70
N ARG A 494 -47.89 -3.39 -3.61
CA ARG A 494 -47.27 -4.05 -2.47
C ARG A 494 -46.07 -3.25 -2.00
N THR A 495 -46.03 -2.95 -0.70
CA THR A 495 -44.88 -2.29 -0.06
C THR A 495 -43.70 -3.24 0.14
N ILE A 496 -43.97 -4.54 0.22
CA ILE A 496 -42.96 -5.59 0.40
C ILE A 496 -42.95 -6.47 -0.85
N PRO A 497 -41.78 -6.74 -1.47
CA PRO A 497 -41.67 -7.68 -2.56
C PRO A 497 -42.25 -9.05 -2.19
N PRO A 498 -42.91 -9.76 -3.13
CA PRO A 498 -43.21 -11.17 -2.91
C PRO A 498 -41.91 -11.91 -2.59
N VAL A 499 -41.98 -12.88 -1.68
CA VAL A 499 -40.80 -13.66 -1.33
C VAL A 499 -40.29 -14.37 -2.59
N ALA A 500 -39.09 -14.02 -3.05
CA ALA A 500 -38.46 -14.61 -4.23
C ALA A 500 -37.89 -16.00 -3.88
N VAL A 501 -38.78 -16.94 -3.56
CA VAL A 501 -38.43 -18.32 -3.22
C VAL A 501 -38.69 -19.20 -4.43
N THR A 502 -37.63 -19.68 -5.06
CA THR A 502 -37.75 -20.70 -6.09
C THR A 502 -38.27 -22.00 -5.49
N THR A 503 -38.86 -22.87 -6.31
CA THR A 503 -39.31 -24.20 -5.88
C THR A 503 -38.18 -24.99 -5.18
N GLY A 504 -36.94 -24.86 -5.65
CA GLY A 504 -35.76 -25.47 -5.02
C GLY A 504 -35.48 -24.93 -3.62
N MET A 505 -35.54 -23.61 -3.43
CA MET A 505 -35.37 -22.97 -2.12
C MET A 505 -36.48 -23.40 -1.14
N ALA A 506 -37.73 -23.43 -1.58
CA ALA A 506 -38.85 -23.87 -0.74
C ALA A 506 -38.69 -25.33 -0.27
N ARG A 507 -38.26 -26.21 -1.17
CA ARG A 507 -37.94 -27.62 -0.84
C ARG A 507 -36.79 -27.72 0.15
N ALA A 508 -35.72 -26.95 -0.02
CA ALA A 508 -34.59 -26.94 0.90
C ALA A 508 -34.99 -26.45 2.31
N ILE A 509 -35.76 -25.37 2.41
CA ILE A 509 -36.30 -24.87 3.70
C ILE A 509 -37.16 -25.95 4.36
N THR A 510 -38.02 -26.61 3.59
CA THR A 510 -38.88 -27.69 4.09
C THR A 510 -38.04 -28.87 4.58
N ALA A 511 -37.03 -29.29 3.82
CA ALA A 511 -36.12 -30.36 4.20
C ALA A 511 -35.37 -30.06 5.51
N ARG A 512 -34.85 -28.83 5.68
CA ARG A 512 -34.22 -28.40 6.95
C ARG A 512 -35.20 -28.52 8.12
N ARG A 513 -36.41 -27.99 7.97
CA ARG A 513 -37.45 -28.07 9.03
C ARG A 513 -37.84 -29.51 9.35
N VAL A 514 -37.97 -30.36 8.35
CA VAL A 514 -38.30 -31.79 8.54
C VAL A 514 -37.17 -32.51 9.28
N LEU A 515 -35.91 -32.31 8.89
CA LEU A 515 -34.76 -32.94 9.53
C LEU A 515 -34.55 -32.43 10.96
N ALA A 516 -34.67 -31.12 11.18
CA ALA A 516 -34.64 -30.52 12.51
C ALA A 516 -35.80 -31.01 13.39
N GLY A 517 -37.02 -31.08 12.84
CA GLY A 517 -38.19 -31.63 13.51
C GLY A 517 -38.09 -33.12 13.84
N ARG A 518 -37.14 -33.83 13.24
CA ARG A 518 -36.76 -35.20 13.61
C ARG A 518 -35.65 -35.23 14.66
N GLY A 519 -35.31 -34.13 15.32
CA GLY A 519 -34.27 -34.08 16.35
C GLY A 519 -32.84 -34.13 15.82
N MET A 520 -32.62 -33.77 14.55
CA MET A 520 -31.27 -33.65 13.97
C MET A 520 -30.78 -32.21 14.10
N THR A 521 -29.47 -32.02 14.31
CA THR A 521 -28.81 -30.72 14.38
C THR A 521 -28.23 -30.37 13.01
N GLU A 522 -28.50 -29.17 12.52
CA GLU A 522 -27.93 -28.70 11.26
C GLU A 522 -26.43 -28.46 11.41
N CYS A 523 -25.66 -28.84 10.40
CA CYS A 523 -24.25 -28.51 10.29
C CYS A 523 -23.93 -28.02 8.88
N VAL A 524 -22.85 -27.25 8.78
CA VAL A 524 -22.30 -26.76 7.51
C VAL A 524 -20.87 -27.25 7.43
N THR A 525 -20.62 -28.18 6.52
CA THR A 525 -19.28 -28.75 6.30
C THR A 525 -18.64 -28.15 5.05
N PHE A 526 -17.33 -28.34 4.88
CA PHE A 526 -16.66 -27.93 3.64
C PHE A 526 -17.27 -28.67 2.43
N SER A 527 -17.34 -27.97 1.30
CA SER A 527 -17.68 -28.57 0.00
C SER A 527 -16.56 -29.46 -0.54
N PHE A 528 -15.36 -29.37 0.05
CA PHE A 528 -14.17 -30.15 -0.28
C PHE A 528 -13.87 -31.14 0.84
N MET A 529 -13.21 -32.25 0.49
CA MET A 529 -12.78 -33.29 1.40
C MET A 529 -11.59 -34.04 0.81
N ASP A 530 -10.92 -34.84 1.63
CA ASP A 530 -9.82 -35.71 1.21
C ASP A 530 -10.31 -36.68 0.12
N SER A 531 -9.61 -36.72 -1.00
CA SER A 531 -9.91 -37.53 -2.19
C SER A 531 -10.05 -39.02 -1.88
N ARG A 532 -9.30 -39.53 -0.89
CA ARG A 532 -9.39 -40.93 -0.44
C ARG A 532 -10.71 -41.19 0.29
N VAL A 533 -11.21 -40.22 1.04
CA VAL A 533 -12.52 -40.32 1.68
C VAL A 533 -13.63 -40.11 0.63
N ALA A 534 -13.45 -39.18 -0.30
CA ALA A 534 -14.40 -38.96 -1.40
C ALA A 534 -14.60 -40.23 -2.25
N ALA A 535 -13.54 -41.00 -2.50
CA ALA A 535 -13.60 -42.28 -3.21
C ALA A 535 -14.56 -43.30 -2.57
N LEU A 536 -14.72 -43.27 -1.24
CA LEU A 536 -15.66 -44.15 -0.52
C LEU A 536 -17.14 -43.81 -0.80
N PHE A 537 -17.41 -42.62 -1.34
CA PHE A 537 -18.75 -42.11 -1.62
C PHE A 537 -18.97 -41.80 -3.10
N GLY A 538 -18.18 -42.40 -4.00
CA GLY A 538 -18.33 -42.26 -5.45
C GLY A 538 -17.68 -41.00 -6.05
N GLY A 539 -16.66 -40.45 -5.39
CA GLY A 539 -15.83 -39.35 -5.90
C GLY A 539 -14.36 -39.75 -6.02
N GLY A 540 -13.46 -38.77 -5.87
CA GLY A 540 -12.01 -39.00 -5.98
C GLY A 540 -11.49 -39.19 -7.40
N ASP A 541 -12.33 -38.98 -8.42
CA ASP A 541 -11.90 -38.93 -9.81
C ASP A 541 -11.40 -37.54 -10.21
N ALA A 542 -10.68 -37.49 -11.34
CA ALA A 542 -10.07 -36.28 -11.85
C ALA A 542 -11.09 -35.14 -12.07
N ALA A 543 -12.35 -35.47 -12.40
CA ALA A 543 -13.40 -34.48 -12.63
C ALA A 543 -13.78 -33.69 -11.37
N ARG A 544 -13.48 -34.20 -10.18
CA ARG A 544 -13.78 -33.54 -8.89
C ARG A 544 -12.52 -33.11 -8.13
N MET A 545 -11.32 -33.25 -8.71
CA MET A 545 -10.08 -32.81 -8.06
C MET A 545 -9.88 -31.30 -8.20
N LEU A 546 -9.42 -30.66 -7.14
CA LEU A 546 -9.00 -29.26 -7.15
C LEU A 546 -7.56 -29.16 -7.65
N ALA A 547 -7.31 -28.26 -8.60
CA ALA A 547 -5.96 -28.02 -9.10
C ALA A 547 -5.04 -27.39 -8.05
N ASN A 548 -5.57 -26.44 -7.25
CA ASN A 548 -4.84 -25.70 -6.23
C ASN A 548 -5.60 -25.74 -4.89
N PRO A 549 -5.62 -26.87 -4.18
CA PRO A 549 -6.36 -26.98 -2.93
C PRO A 549 -5.68 -26.20 -1.80
N ILE A 550 -6.48 -25.67 -0.87
CA ILE A 550 -5.97 -24.93 0.31
C ILE A 550 -5.17 -25.83 1.25
N ALA A 551 -5.47 -27.14 1.26
CA ALA A 551 -4.79 -28.16 2.04
C ALA A 551 -4.89 -29.50 1.32
N SER A 552 -3.93 -30.40 1.54
CA SER A 552 -3.88 -31.71 0.89
C SER A 552 -5.05 -32.63 1.24
N ASP A 553 -5.70 -32.42 2.39
CA ASP A 553 -6.87 -33.17 2.85
C ASP A 553 -8.21 -32.49 2.47
N LEU A 554 -8.16 -31.46 1.62
CA LEU A 554 -9.28 -30.73 1.04
C LEU A 554 -9.09 -30.60 -0.49
N ASP A 555 -8.69 -31.70 -1.12
CA ASP A 555 -8.24 -31.77 -2.51
C ASP A 555 -9.32 -32.22 -3.51
N ALA A 556 -10.48 -32.70 -3.04
CA ALA A 556 -11.58 -33.12 -3.90
C ALA A 556 -12.93 -32.50 -3.50
N MET A 557 -13.74 -32.15 -4.49
CA MET A 557 -15.14 -31.78 -4.31
C MET A 557 -15.95 -32.97 -3.78
N ARG A 558 -16.80 -32.76 -2.77
CA ARG A 558 -17.57 -33.84 -2.15
C ARG A 558 -18.62 -34.42 -3.13
N PRO A 559 -18.60 -35.74 -3.40
CA PRO A 559 -19.61 -36.37 -4.26
C PRO A 559 -20.96 -36.53 -3.53
N SER A 560 -20.93 -36.50 -2.21
CA SER A 560 -22.08 -36.62 -1.33
C SER A 560 -21.83 -35.89 -0.01
N ILE A 561 -22.89 -35.34 0.57
CA ILE A 561 -22.88 -34.73 1.90
C ILE A 561 -22.62 -35.78 3.00
N VAL A 562 -22.98 -37.05 2.77
CA VAL A 562 -22.86 -38.11 3.78
C VAL A 562 -21.41 -38.29 4.25
N GLY A 563 -20.43 -38.20 3.35
CA GLY A 563 -19.02 -38.35 3.70
C GLY A 563 -18.52 -37.27 4.64
N THR A 564 -18.90 -36.02 4.40
CA THR A 564 -18.52 -34.89 5.25
C THR A 564 -19.26 -34.91 6.59
N LEU A 565 -20.53 -35.35 6.61
CA LEU A 565 -21.25 -35.63 7.86
C LEU A 565 -20.61 -36.74 8.68
N ALA A 566 -20.09 -37.80 8.04
CA ALA A 566 -19.42 -38.89 8.73
C ALA A 566 -18.13 -38.40 9.40
N LEU A 567 -17.34 -37.57 8.71
CA LEU A 567 -16.17 -36.91 9.29
C LEU A 567 -16.55 -35.98 10.44
N ALA A 568 -17.66 -35.25 10.34
CA ALA A 568 -18.17 -34.43 11.43
C ALA A 568 -18.57 -35.27 12.65
N ALA A 569 -19.26 -36.41 12.45
CA ALA A 569 -19.61 -37.32 13.53
C ALA A 569 -18.36 -37.95 14.18
N ALA A 570 -17.36 -38.37 13.39
CA ALA A 570 -16.10 -38.88 13.90
C ALA A 570 -15.35 -37.84 14.75
N ARG A 571 -15.33 -36.57 14.32
CA ARG A 571 -14.73 -35.46 15.08
C ARG A 571 -15.45 -35.19 16.42
N ASN A 572 -16.77 -35.41 16.48
CA ASN A 572 -17.54 -35.31 17.72
C ASN A 572 -17.26 -36.51 18.65
N ALA A 573 -17.25 -37.73 18.10
CA ALA A 573 -16.93 -38.95 18.85
C ALA A 573 -15.53 -38.87 19.48
N ALA A 574 -14.53 -38.38 18.74
CA ALA A 574 -13.17 -38.16 19.24
C ALA A 574 -13.09 -37.11 20.37
N ARG A 575 -14.12 -36.27 20.52
CA ARG A 575 -14.26 -35.28 21.61
C ARG A 575 -15.17 -35.75 22.74
N GLY A 576 -15.55 -37.03 22.76
CA GLY A 576 -16.41 -37.60 23.80
C GLY A 576 -17.92 -37.48 23.53
N HIS A 577 -18.32 -37.10 22.32
CA HIS A 577 -19.73 -37.00 21.90
C HIS A 577 -20.03 -37.98 20.75
N PRO A 578 -20.11 -39.29 21.00
CA PRO A 578 -20.35 -40.30 19.95
C PRO A 578 -21.82 -40.33 19.48
N ASP A 579 -22.76 -39.89 20.31
CA ASP A 579 -24.19 -39.90 20.03
C ASP A 579 -24.61 -38.58 19.37
N VAL A 580 -24.61 -38.54 18.03
CA VAL A 580 -24.93 -37.32 17.26
C VAL A 580 -25.89 -37.60 16.12
N ALA A 581 -26.87 -36.72 15.97
CA ALA A 581 -27.79 -36.67 14.84
C ALA A 581 -27.52 -35.38 14.06
N LEU A 582 -26.82 -35.47 12.95
CA LEU A 582 -26.36 -34.33 12.15
C LEU A 582 -27.05 -34.34 10.79
N PHE A 583 -27.43 -33.17 10.29
CA PHE A 583 -27.90 -33.04 8.91
C PHE A 583 -27.30 -31.81 8.23
N GLU A 584 -27.28 -31.83 6.90
CA GLU A 584 -26.90 -30.69 6.09
C GLU A 584 -27.77 -30.66 4.83
N THR A 585 -28.12 -29.44 4.41
CA THR A 585 -28.69 -29.18 3.08
C THR A 585 -27.74 -28.29 2.31
N GLY A 586 -27.15 -28.84 1.26
CA GLY A 586 -26.06 -28.21 0.53
C GLY A 586 -25.76 -28.92 -0.78
N PRO A 587 -24.74 -28.46 -1.51
CA PRO A 587 -24.38 -29.06 -2.79
C PRO A 587 -23.65 -30.39 -2.62
N ALA A 588 -23.92 -31.31 -3.53
CA ALA A 588 -23.09 -32.45 -3.88
C ALA A 588 -22.67 -32.29 -5.36
N PHE A 589 -21.47 -32.74 -5.69
CA PHE A 589 -20.84 -32.46 -6.99
C PHE A 589 -20.65 -33.76 -7.77
N GLN A 590 -21.11 -33.81 -9.02
CA GLN A 590 -20.86 -34.92 -9.94
C GLN A 590 -19.64 -34.69 -10.86
N GLY A 591 -19.10 -33.47 -10.84
CA GLY A 591 -17.90 -33.03 -11.52
C GLY A 591 -17.67 -31.53 -11.23
N GLY A 592 -16.71 -30.92 -11.94
CA GLY A 592 -16.30 -29.53 -11.74
C GLY A 592 -17.02 -28.52 -12.65
N GLU A 593 -17.85 -28.98 -13.59
CA GLU A 593 -18.45 -28.11 -14.62
C GLU A 593 -19.83 -27.55 -14.21
N PRO A 594 -20.24 -26.40 -14.77
CA PRO A 594 -21.58 -25.87 -14.58
C PRO A 594 -22.66 -26.90 -14.95
N GLY A 595 -23.61 -27.13 -14.03
CA GLY A 595 -24.70 -28.12 -14.20
C GLY A 595 -24.44 -29.47 -13.53
N GLU A 596 -23.22 -29.74 -13.07
CA GLU A 596 -22.87 -30.99 -12.36
C GLU A 596 -23.07 -30.89 -10.83
N GLN A 597 -23.61 -29.76 -10.36
CA GLN A 597 -23.93 -29.52 -8.96
C GLN A 597 -25.40 -29.87 -8.67
N THR A 598 -25.64 -30.73 -7.68
CA THR A 598 -26.99 -31.07 -7.22
C THR A 598 -27.19 -30.62 -5.77
N LEU A 599 -28.29 -29.91 -5.50
CA LEU A 599 -28.69 -29.56 -4.13
C LEU A 599 -29.30 -30.79 -3.45
N CYS A 600 -28.70 -31.23 -2.36
CA CYS A 600 -29.09 -32.41 -1.61
C CYS A 600 -29.45 -32.07 -0.16
N ALA A 601 -30.30 -32.89 0.44
CA ALA A 601 -30.51 -32.94 1.89
C ALA A 601 -30.02 -34.30 2.38
N ALA A 602 -29.08 -34.32 3.31
CA ALA A 602 -28.58 -35.57 3.90
C ALA A 602 -28.59 -35.47 5.42
N GLY A 603 -28.82 -36.60 6.08
CA GLY A 603 -28.76 -36.75 7.51
C GLY A 603 -27.97 -37.99 7.90
N LEU A 604 -27.23 -37.90 9.00
CA LEU A 604 -26.45 -38.98 9.57
C LEU A 604 -26.73 -39.05 11.07
N ARG A 605 -26.93 -40.28 11.57
CA ARG A 605 -27.04 -40.57 13.00
C ARG A 605 -25.94 -41.55 13.37
N ALA A 606 -25.20 -41.24 14.43
CA ALA A 606 -24.22 -42.12 15.04
C ALA A 606 -24.58 -42.32 16.51
N GLY A 607 -24.32 -43.52 17.03
CA GLY A 607 -24.61 -43.86 18.43
C GLY A 607 -26.11 -43.89 18.77
N ALA A 608 -26.42 -43.69 20.05
CA ALA A 608 -27.76 -43.70 20.61
C ALA A 608 -28.42 -42.32 20.51
N THR A 609 -29.07 -42.04 19.38
CA THR A 609 -29.78 -40.77 19.18
C THR A 609 -31.30 -40.97 19.32
N PRO A 610 -31.99 -40.19 20.17
CA PRO A 610 -33.45 -40.26 20.29
C PRO A 610 -34.12 -39.85 18.97
N ARG A 611 -35.26 -40.48 18.67
CA ARG A 611 -36.10 -40.22 17.49
C ARG A 611 -36.99 -39.00 17.66
#